data_AF-A0A2H6KE43-F1
#
_entry.id   AF-A0A2H6KE43-F1
#
_cell.length_a   1.000
_cell.length_b   1.000
_cell.length_c   1.000
_cell.angle_alpha   90.00
_cell.angle_beta   90.00
_cell.angle_gamma   90.00
#
_symmetry.space_group_name_H-M   'P 1'
#
loop_
_entity.id
_entity.type
_entity.pdbx_description
1 polymer ?
#
loop_
_entity_poly.entity_id
_entity_poly.type
_entity_poly.pdbx_seq_one_letter_code
_entity_poly.pdbx_strand_id
1 'polypeptide(L)'
;MIPRWLVEHVSGLVERRCVHFSKPSPSCETRRDPARRFCRGGLRHHGEWISTCALIGRTLRAQGMRCDVFYSTDTGRRFVRALESRLCSLSAQQLFQVLLAGLKFEAPIEGIVCRELLPQLSGLDTVSVLRLPSLVASRDPAFWRVLWQELDSRQLGDKSCSGVLLRVETHLLDSLRSDAAAYTSK
;
A
#
# COMPACT_ATOMS: atom_id res chain seq x y z
N MET A 1 -19.02 17.33 -5.25
CA MET A 1 -17.99 18.25 -4.72
C MET A 1 -17.36 17.58 -3.51
N ILE A 2 -16.03 17.52 -3.41
CA ILE A 2 -15.35 16.86 -2.29
C ILE A 2 -15.59 17.68 -1.00
N PRO A 3 -15.95 17.05 0.14
CA PRO A 3 -16.18 17.77 1.38
C PRO A 3 -14.93 18.51 1.86
N ARG A 4 -15.09 19.79 2.22
CA ARG A 4 -14.00 20.63 2.69
C ARG A 4 -13.28 20.05 3.92
N TRP A 5 -14.04 19.50 4.87
CA TRP A 5 -13.49 18.85 6.06
C TRP A 5 -12.56 17.67 5.71
N LEU A 6 -12.85 16.91 4.63
CA LEU A 6 -12.02 15.79 4.20
C LEU A 6 -10.69 16.30 3.66
N VAL A 7 -10.73 17.36 2.86
CA VAL A 7 -9.53 18.02 2.33
C VAL A 7 -8.67 18.57 3.46
N GLU A 8 -9.28 19.25 4.44
CA GLU A 8 -8.59 19.79 5.61
C GLU A 8 -7.98 18.67 6.48
N HIS A 9 -8.73 17.59 6.71
CA HIS A 9 -8.24 16.43 7.44
C HIS A 9 -7.00 15.81 6.79
N VAL A 10 -7.07 15.49 5.49
CA VAL A 10 -5.96 14.87 4.77
C VAL A 10 -4.76 15.82 4.65
N SER A 11 -5.00 17.11 4.42
CA SER A 11 -3.92 18.10 4.37
C SER A 11 -3.21 18.19 5.73
N GLY A 12 -3.98 18.19 6.83
CA GLY A 12 -3.43 18.13 8.18
C GLY A 12 -2.55 16.91 8.42
N LEU A 13 -2.92 15.72 7.92
CA LEU A 13 -2.10 14.52 8.01
C LEU A 13 -0.78 14.64 7.25
N VAL A 14 -0.84 15.16 6.02
CA VAL A 14 0.34 15.31 5.15
C VAL A 14 1.32 16.34 5.71
N GLU A 15 0.81 17.43 6.29
CA GLU A 15 1.60 18.57 6.76
C GLU A 15 2.15 18.40 8.18
N ARG A 16 1.80 17.32 8.89
CA ARG A 16 2.34 17.00 10.22
C ARG A 16 3.86 17.06 10.23
N ARG A 17 4.39 18.07 10.93
CA ARG A 17 5.82 18.19 11.25
C ARG A 17 6.15 17.20 12.38
N CYS A 18 7.40 16.73 12.42
CA CYS A 18 7.96 15.87 13.48
C CYS A 18 7.58 14.38 13.47
N VAL A 19 7.22 13.79 12.33
CA VAL A 19 7.23 12.32 12.24
C VAL A 19 8.65 11.85 11.95
N HIS A 20 9.30 11.28 12.97
CA HIS A 20 10.63 10.68 12.88
C HIS A 20 10.50 9.21 12.51
N PHE A 21 11.36 8.75 11.60
CA PHE A 21 11.35 7.37 11.15
C PHE A 21 12.74 6.81 11.28
N SER A 22 12.80 5.53 11.64
CA SER A 22 14.00 4.73 11.54
C SER A 22 14.46 4.80 10.08
N LYS A 23 15.68 5.29 9.83
CA LYS A 23 16.32 5.10 8.53
C LYS A 23 16.36 3.59 8.26
N PRO A 24 16.06 3.13 7.04
CA PRO A 24 16.37 1.76 6.68
C PRO A 24 17.88 1.53 6.90
N SER A 25 18.23 0.34 7.40
CA SER A 25 19.61 -0.11 7.50
C SER A 25 20.29 0.13 6.16
N PRO A 26 21.50 0.72 6.11
CA PRO A 26 22.16 0.97 4.84
C PRO A 26 22.58 -0.38 4.22
N SER A 27 21.70 -1.00 3.45
CA SER A 27 22.10 -2.01 2.48
C SER A 27 22.93 -1.29 1.41
N CYS A 28 23.95 -1.95 0.86
CA CYS A 28 24.95 -1.38 -0.06
C CYS A 28 24.37 -0.61 -1.27
N GLU A 29 23.08 -0.78 -1.59
CA GLU A 29 22.37 -0.10 -2.68
C GLU A 29 21.83 1.30 -2.32
N THR A 30 21.67 1.62 -1.02
CA THR A 30 21.12 2.92 -0.57
C THR A 30 22.06 4.12 -0.76
N ARG A 31 23.30 3.91 -1.27
CA ARG A 31 24.26 5.00 -1.54
C ARG A 31 23.82 6.01 -2.61
N ARG A 32 22.82 5.68 -3.43
CA ARG A 32 22.35 6.56 -4.52
C ARG A 32 21.17 7.46 -4.16
N ASP A 33 20.46 7.20 -3.07
CA ASP A 33 19.27 8.00 -2.74
C ASP A 33 19.60 9.16 -1.80
N PRO A 34 19.16 10.40 -2.11
CA PRO A 34 19.44 11.55 -1.28
C PRO A 34 18.79 11.39 0.10
N ALA A 35 19.51 11.77 1.17
CA ALA A 35 19.06 11.72 2.56
C ALA A 35 17.71 12.44 2.82
N ARG A 36 17.30 13.35 1.91
CA ARG A 36 16.01 14.04 1.92
C ARG A 36 14.82 13.13 1.63
N ARG A 37 15.02 11.93 1.06
CA ARG A 37 13.96 10.92 0.86
C ARG A 37 13.34 10.46 2.18
N PHE A 38 14.06 10.62 3.31
CA PHE A 38 13.71 9.98 4.57
C PHE A 38 13.16 10.92 5.67
N CYS A 39 13.13 12.25 5.49
CA CYS A 39 12.87 13.16 6.61
C CYS A 39 12.12 14.45 6.25
N ARG A 40 11.06 14.69 7.04
CA ARG A 40 10.17 15.87 7.22
C ARG A 40 8.82 15.80 6.50
N GLY A 41 7.77 15.58 7.30
CA GLY A 41 6.35 15.60 6.90
C GLY A 41 5.75 14.20 6.77
N GLY A 42 4.46 14.07 7.07
CA GLY A 42 3.64 12.93 6.62
C GLY A 42 3.09 11.99 7.69
N LEU A 43 2.51 10.90 7.19
CA LEU A 43 1.72 9.91 7.93
C LEU A 43 2.59 9.07 8.86
N ARG A 44 2.11 8.81 10.08
CA ARG A 44 2.84 8.15 11.19
C ARG A 44 3.30 6.73 10.87
N HIS A 45 2.48 5.96 10.16
CA HIS A 45 2.77 4.60 9.73
C HIS A 45 1.86 4.20 8.57
N HIS A 46 2.14 3.07 7.90
CA HIS A 46 1.33 2.57 6.78
C HIS A 46 -0.15 2.38 7.16
N GLY A 47 -0.45 1.94 8.39
CA GLY A 47 -1.84 1.84 8.89
C GLY A 47 -2.62 3.17 8.87
N GLU A 48 -1.98 4.30 9.16
CA GLU A 48 -2.61 5.63 9.08
C GLU A 48 -2.92 6.02 7.64
N TRP A 49 -2.07 5.62 6.69
CA TRP A 49 -2.35 5.77 5.26
C TRP A 49 -3.57 4.93 4.86
N ILE A 50 -3.61 3.65 5.23
CA ILE A 50 -4.71 2.73 4.90
C ILE A 50 -6.04 3.22 5.47
N SER A 51 -6.07 3.66 6.74
CA SER A 51 -7.28 4.17 7.36
C SER A 51 -7.76 5.47 6.70
N THR A 52 -6.84 6.33 6.26
CA THR A 52 -7.16 7.55 5.51
C THR A 52 -7.73 7.23 4.12
N CYS A 53 -7.18 6.25 3.40
CA CYS A 53 -7.75 5.75 2.14
C CYS A 53 -9.17 5.22 2.35
N ALA A 54 -9.38 4.48 3.45
CA ALA A 54 -10.71 3.98 3.81
C ALA A 54 -11.71 5.10 4.11
N LEU A 55 -11.26 6.16 4.79
CA LEU A 55 -12.06 7.35 5.06
C LEU A 55 -12.43 8.06 3.75
N ILE A 56 -11.46 8.33 2.88
CA ILE A 56 -11.69 8.93 1.56
C ILE A 56 -12.71 8.11 0.77
N GLY A 57 -12.48 6.80 0.64
CA GLY A 57 -13.36 5.92 -0.12
C GLY A 57 -14.79 5.86 0.44
N ARG A 58 -14.94 5.81 1.77
CA ARG A 58 -16.26 5.85 2.43
C ARG A 58 -16.99 7.17 2.17
N THR A 59 -16.30 8.29 2.35
CA THR A 59 -16.88 9.62 2.19
C THR A 59 -17.32 9.89 0.76
N LEU A 60 -16.49 9.52 -0.23
CA LEU A 60 -16.82 9.73 -1.64
C LEU A 60 -17.95 8.80 -2.11
N ARG A 61 -17.93 7.53 -1.68
CA ARG A 61 -19.01 6.58 -2.01
C ARG A 61 -20.35 7.03 -1.46
N ALA A 62 -20.39 7.58 -0.23
CA ALA A 62 -21.60 8.16 0.35
C ALA A 62 -22.16 9.34 -0.46
N GLN A 63 -21.34 9.95 -1.32
CA GLN A 63 -21.71 11.05 -2.20
C GLN A 63 -21.83 10.62 -3.68
N GLY A 64 -21.80 9.32 -3.97
CA GLY A 64 -21.87 8.79 -5.34
C GLY A 64 -20.65 9.13 -6.19
N MET A 65 -19.51 9.46 -5.58
CA MET A 65 -18.28 9.83 -6.28
C MET A 65 -17.26 8.69 -6.27
N ARG A 66 -16.46 8.62 -7.34
CA ARG A 66 -15.31 7.72 -7.46
C ARG A 66 -14.10 8.29 -6.71
N CYS A 67 -13.18 7.41 -6.29
CA CYS A 67 -12.02 7.83 -5.49
C CYS A 67 -10.95 8.57 -6.30
N ASP A 68 -10.84 8.26 -7.60
CA ASP A 68 -9.97 8.95 -8.56
C ASP A 68 -10.18 10.49 -8.58
N VAL A 69 -11.42 10.94 -8.34
CA VAL A 69 -11.76 12.36 -8.21
C VAL A 69 -10.95 13.03 -7.12
N PHE A 70 -10.74 12.38 -5.97
CA PHE A 70 -9.93 12.92 -4.89
C PHE A 70 -8.44 12.83 -5.18
N TYR A 71 -7.94 11.69 -5.68
CA TYR A 71 -6.50 11.54 -5.98
C TYR A 71 -6.02 12.45 -7.11
N SER A 72 -6.94 12.94 -7.95
CA SER A 72 -6.68 13.95 -8.98
C SER A 72 -6.55 15.39 -8.43
N THR A 73 -6.89 15.63 -7.16
CA THR A 73 -6.70 16.93 -6.50
C THR A 73 -5.25 17.14 -6.07
N ASP A 74 -4.88 18.39 -5.75
CA ASP A 74 -3.56 18.67 -5.20
C ASP A 74 -3.32 17.97 -3.86
N THR A 75 -4.30 18.01 -2.95
CA THR A 75 -4.27 17.29 -1.67
C THR A 75 -4.11 15.79 -1.87
N GLY A 76 -4.87 15.19 -2.81
CA GLY A 76 -4.76 13.77 -3.13
C GLY A 76 -3.38 13.38 -3.64
N ARG A 77 -2.81 14.16 -4.57
CA ARG A 77 -1.43 13.93 -5.06
C ARG A 77 -0.39 14.05 -3.95
N ARG A 78 -0.50 15.06 -3.09
CA ARG A 78 0.41 15.22 -1.93
C ARG A 78 0.29 14.07 -0.95
N PHE A 79 -0.92 13.58 -0.71
CA PHE A 79 -1.18 12.42 0.15
C PHE A 79 -0.53 11.14 -0.39
N VAL A 80 -0.65 10.88 -1.69
CA VAL A 80 0.02 9.75 -2.35
C VAL A 80 1.54 9.88 -2.23
N ARG A 81 2.10 11.05 -2.57
CA ARG A 81 3.55 11.31 -2.46
C ARG A 81 4.10 11.17 -1.04
N ALA A 82 3.30 11.49 -0.03
CA ALA A 82 3.71 11.33 1.37
C ALA A 82 4.00 9.86 1.71
N LEU A 83 3.26 8.91 1.12
CA LEU A 83 3.51 7.48 1.28
C LEU A 83 4.80 7.04 0.57
N GLU A 84 5.09 7.55 -0.62
CA GLU A 84 6.26 7.13 -1.43
C GLU A 84 7.58 7.26 -0.66
N SER A 85 7.70 8.30 0.16
CA SER A 85 8.86 8.53 1.04
C SER A 85 9.04 7.46 2.14
N ARG A 86 8.02 6.61 2.36
CA ARG A 86 7.96 5.62 3.46
C ARG A 86 8.05 4.18 3.00
N LEU A 87 7.71 3.89 1.75
CA LEU A 87 7.63 2.52 1.26
C LEU A 87 8.92 1.73 1.48
N CYS A 88 10.08 2.38 1.29
CA CYS A 88 11.40 1.81 1.52
C CYS A 88 11.70 1.32 2.96
N SER A 89 10.90 1.73 3.95
CA SER A 89 11.03 1.29 5.35
C SER A 89 10.03 0.21 5.76
N LEU A 90 9.14 -0.19 4.85
CA LEU A 90 8.12 -1.19 5.10
C LEU A 90 8.65 -2.59 4.81
N SER A 91 8.21 -3.56 5.61
CA SER A 91 8.46 -4.98 5.33
C SER A 91 7.64 -5.45 4.13
N ALA A 92 8.01 -6.60 3.55
CA ALA A 92 7.25 -7.25 2.48
C ALA A 92 5.75 -7.34 2.79
N GLN A 93 5.39 -7.80 3.99
CA GLN A 93 3.99 -7.95 4.40
C GLN A 93 3.26 -6.60 4.49
N GLN A 94 3.93 -5.55 4.97
CA GLN A 94 3.37 -4.20 5.03
C GLN A 94 3.18 -3.60 3.63
N LEU A 95 4.13 -3.83 2.72
CA LEU A 95 4.01 -3.43 1.32
C LEU A 95 2.83 -4.15 0.64
N PHE A 96 2.64 -5.44 0.91
CA PHE A 96 1.48 -6.19 0.42
C PHE A 96 0.15 -5.63 0.94
N GLN A 97 0.07 -5.30 2.24
CA GLN A 97 -1.13 -4.65 2.82
C GLN A 97 -1.42 -3.29 2.18
N VAL A 98 -0.38 -2.50 1.93
CA VAL A 98 -0.48 -1.21 1.24
C VAL A 98 -0.96 -1.39 -0.21
N LEU A 99 -0.44 -2.38 -0.94
CA LEU A 99 -0.88 -2.73 -2.29
C LEU A 99 -2.37 -3.09 -2.32
N LEU A 100 -2.79 -3.96 -1.39
CA LEU A 100 -4.18 -4.39 -1.26
C LEU A 100 -5.12 -3.23 -0.95
N ALA A 101 -4.71 -2.32 -0.08
CA ALA A 101 -5.45 -1.10 0.20
C ALA A 101 -5.48 -0.15 -1.01
N GLY A 102 -4.39 -0.04 -1.75
CA GLY A 102 -4.30 0.74 -2.99
C GLY A 102 -5.33 0.29 -4.01
N LEU A 103 -5.43 -1.02 -4.26
CA LEU A 103 -6.45 -1.59 -5.14
C LEU A 103 -7.87 -1.31 -4.61
N LYS A 104 -8.13 -1.63 -3.33
CA LYS A 104 -9.46 -1.50 -2.71
C LYS A 104 -10.00 -0.07 -2.71
N PHE A 105 -9.12 0.92 -2.57
CA PHE A 105 -9.48 2.33 -2.49
C PHE A 105 -9.07 3.12 -3.74
N GLU A 106 -8.75 2.43 -4.85
CA GLU A 106 -8.37 3.03 -6.14
C GLU A 106 -7.24 4.07 -6.02
N ALA A 107 -6.31 3.88 -5.08
CA ALA A 107 -5.17 4.78 -4.91
C ALA A 107 -4.07 4.45 -5.94
N PRO A 108 -3.53 5.44 -6.66
CA PRO A 108 -2.60 5.21 -7.76
C PRO A 108 -1.15 4.97 -7.27
N ILE A 109 -0.93 3.89 -6.52
CA ILE A 109 0.36 3.58 -5.88
C ILE A 109 1.01 2.27 -6.34
N GLU A 110 0.30 1.47 -7.13
CA GLU A 110 0.69 0.11 -7.50
C GLU A 110 2.14 0.01 -7.96
N GLY A 111 2.53 0.83 -8.96
CA GLY A 111 3.87 0.75 -9.55
C GLY A 111 5.01 1.04 -8.57
N ILE A 112 4.79 1.95 -7.62
CA ILE A 112 5.81 2.31 -6.63
C ILE A 112 5.90 1.24 -5.54
N VAL A 113 4.76 0.69 -5.11
CA VAL A 113 4.74 -0.42 -4.15
C VAL A 113 5.36 -1.67 -4.75
N CYS A 114 5.06 -2.02 -6.00
CA CYS A 114 5.63 -3.19 -6.67
C CYS A 114 7.16 -3.08 -6.79
N ARG A 115 7.69 -1.88 -7.06
CA ARG A 115 9.13 -1.63 -7.12
C ARG A 115 9.82 -1.89 -5.78
N GLU A 116 9.22 -1.46 -4.68
CA GLU A 116 9.77 -1.63 -3.33
C GLU A 116 9.55 -3.06 -2.79
N LEU A 117 8.50 -3.74 -3.27
CA LEU A 117 8.18 -5.12 -2.92
C LEU A 117 9.06 -6.14 -3.66
N LEU A 118 9.42 -5.86 -4.91
CA LEU A 118 10.21 -6.75 -5.78
C LEU A 118 11.45 -7.36 -5.08
N PRO A 119 12.34 -6.57 -4.43
CA PRO A 119 13.52 -7.13 -3.75
C PRO A 119 13.19 -7.92 -2.48
N GLN A 120 11.95 -7.87 -1.99
CA GLN A 120 11.51 -8.47 -0.73
C GLN A 120 10.43 -9.55 -0.92
N LEU A 121 10.16 -10.00 -2.16
CA LEU A 121 9.09 -10.96 -2.46
C LEU A 121 9.21 -12.27 -1.67
N SER A 122 10.43 -12.74 -1.43
CA SER A 122 10.71 -13.93 -0.61
C SER A 122 10.24 -13.80 0.84
N GLY A 123 10.12 -12.56 1.35
CA GLY A 123 9.61 -12.26 2.68
C GLY A 123 8.10 -12.31 2.83
N LEU A 124 7.35 -12.52 1.74
CA LEU A 124 5.90 -12.72 1.79
C LEU A 124 5.54 -14.15 2.20
N ASP A 125 4.46 -14.29 2.95
CA ASP A 125 3.83 -15.60 3.16
C ASP A 125 3.26 -16.16 1.84
N THR A 126 3.10 -17.47 1.78
CA THR A 126 2.61 -18.18 0.59
C THR A 126 1.26 -17.66 0.08
N VAL A 127 0.36 -17.31 1.00
CA VAL A 127 -0.98 -16.82 0.65
C VAL A 127 -0.90 -15.46 -0.06
N SER A 128 -0.03 -14.59 0.43
CA SER A 128 0.20 -13.25 -0.12
C SER A 128 0.85 -13.34 -1.50
N VAL A 129 1.84 -14.22 -1.69
CA VAL A 129 2.45 -14.48 -3.01
C VAL A 129 1.41 -14.96 -4.03
N LEU A 130 0.57 -15.92 -3.66
CA LEU A 130 -0.49 -16.45 -4.54
C LEU A 130 -1.54 -15.40 -4.94
N ARG A 131 -1.67 -14.31 -4.18
CA ARG A 131 -2.61 -13.22 -4.45
C ARG A 131 -2.05 -12.11 -5.32
N LEU A 132 -0.72 -11.98 -5.41
CA LEU A 132 -0.10 -10.92 -6.19
C LEU A 132 -0.60 -10.87 -7.65
N PRO A 133 -0.80 -12.01 -8.35
CA PRO A 133 -1.30 -11.96 -9.73
C PRO A 133 -2.66 -11.30 -9.89
N SER A 134 -3.54 -11.38 -8.89
CA SER A 134 -4.85 -10.72 -8.92
C SER A 134 -4.82 -9.27 -8.44
N LEU A 135 -3.71 -8.84 -7.82
CA LEU A 135 -3.57 -7.51 -7.22
C LEU A 135 -2.77 -6.53 -8.08
N VAL A 136 -1.91 -7.05 -8.97
CA VAL A 136 -1.01 -6.25 -9.80
C VAL A 136 -1.59 -6.17 -11.22
N ALA A 137 -2.08 -5.00 -11.62
CA ALA A 137 -2.57 -4.77 -12.97
C ALA A 137 -1.43 -4.48 -13.98
N SER A 138 -0.29 -3.99 -13.48
CA SER A 138 0.91 -3.70 -14.26
C SER A 138 1.43 -4.94 -14.97
N ARG A 139 1.86 -4.77 -16.21
CA ARG A 139 2.51 -5.81 -17.03
C ARG A 139 4.04 -5.74 -16.97
N ASP A 140 4.61 -5.20 -15.90
CA ASP A 140 6.07 -5.07 -15.75
C ASP A 140 6.77 -6.45 -15.84
N PRO A 141 7.50 -6.75 -16.92
CA PRO A 141 8.09 -8.08 -17.13
C PRO A 141 9.13 -8.43 -16.07
N ALA A 142 9.78 -7.44 -15.45
CA ALA A 142 10.77 -7.69 -14.40
C ALA A 142 10.09 -8.21 -13.13
N PHE A 143 8.98 -7.59 -12.73
CA PHE A 143 8.20 -8.02 -11.59
C PHE A 143 7.65 -9.43 -11.77
N TRP A 144 6.99 -9.69 -12.91
CA TRP A 144 6.38 -10.99 -13.19
C TRP A 144 7.41 -12.13 -13.27
N ARG A 145 8.61 -11.87 -13.81
CA ARG A 145 9.67 -12.88 -13.85
C ARG A 145 10.08 -13.34 -12.45
N VAL A 146 10.32 -12.39 -11.54
CA VAL A 146 10.72 -12.73 -10.16
C VAL A 146 9.57 -13.37 -9.40
N LEU A 147 8.34 -12.90 -9.62
CA LEU A 147 7.15 -13.52 -9.02
C LEU A 147 6.99 -15.00 -9.44
N TRP A 148 7.19 -15.32 -10.72
CA TRP A 148 7.14 -16.70 -11.18
C TRP A 148 8.25 -17.57 -10.57
N GLN A 149 9.47 -17.04 -10.48
CA GLN A 149 10.56 -17.72 -9.79
C GLN A 149 10.24 -18.01 -8.32
N GLU A 150 9.58 -17.10 -7.62
CA GLU A 150 9.12 -17.28 -6.23
C GLU A 150 7.97 -18.29 -6.10
N LEU A 151 7.09 -18.38 -7.10
CA LEU A 151 6.03 -19.39 -7.12
C LEU A 151 6.60 -20.79 -7.40
N ASP A 152 7.56 -20.89 -8.31
CA ASP A 152 8.25 -22.13 -8.65
C ASP A 152 9.13 -22.64 -7.49
N SER A 153 9.87 -21.74 -6.82
CA SER A 153 10.72 -22.10 -5.68
C SER A 153 9.91 -22.68 -4.51
N ARG A 154 8.64 -22.27 -4.38
CA ARG A 154 7.69 -22.77 -3.39
C ARG A 154 6.91 -24.01 -3.85
N GLN A 155 7.21 -24.54 -5.03
CA GLN A 155 6.50 -25.67 -5.66
C GLN A 155 4.99 -25.39 -5.86
N LEU A 156 4.63 -24.11 -6.04
CA LEU A 156 3.24 -23.67 -6.21
C LEU A 156 2.83 -23.58 -7.69
N GLY A 157 3.75 -23.83 -8.62
CA GLY A 157 3.56 -23.68 -10.06
C GLY A 157 2.47 -24.55 -10.70
N ASP A 158 2.02 -25.62 -10.02
CA ASP A 158 1.14 -26.64 -10.66
C ASP A 158 -0.05 -27.14 -9.81
N LYS A 159 -0.28 -26.59 -8.62
CA LYS A 159 -1.38 -27.03 -7.72
C LYS A 159 -2.33 -25.89 -7.37
N SER A 160 -3.35 -25.74 -8.21
CA SER A 160 -4.67 -25.21 -7.83
C SER A 160 -4.70 -23.75 -7.33
N CYS A 161 -4.45 -22.81 -8.23
CA CYS A 161 -4.81 -21.40 -8.00
C CYS A 161 -6.34 -21.18 -7.90
N SER A 162 -7.18 -22.13 -8.34
CA SER A 162 -8.64 -21.90 -8.38
C SER A 162 -9.35 -22.15 -7.04
N GLY A 163 -8.85 -23.03 -6.17
CA GLY A 163 -9.55 -23.42 -4.93
C GLY A 163 -9.16 -22.61 -3.69
N VAL A 164 -7.92 -22.13 -3.63
CA VAL A 164 -7.38 -21.38 -2.48
C VAL A 164 -7.75 -19.90 -2.54
N LEU A 165 -7.87 -19.32 -3.74
CA LEU A 165 -8.19 -17.89 -3.92
C LEU A 165 -9.59 -17.52 -3.36
N LEU A 166 -10.60 -18.37 -3.57
CA LEU A 166 -12.00 -18.12 -3.18
C LEU A 166 -12.26 -18.14 -1.66
N ARG A 167 -11.52 -18.94 -0.88
CA ARG A 167 -11.75 -19.05 0.59
C ARG A 167 -11.01 -17.99 1.41
N VAL A 168 -9.99 -17.37 0.84
CA VAL A 168 -9.14 -16.42 1.56
C VAL A 168 -9.66 -14.98 1.39
N GLU A 169 -10.43 -14.67 0.32
CA GLU A 169 -10.96 -13.31 0.07
C GLU A 169 -11.91 -12.83 1.17
N THR A 170 -12.67 -13.74 1.77
CA THR A 170 -13.59 -13.42 2.88
C THR A 170 -12.84 -13.12 4.18
N HIS A 171 -11.80 -13.89 4.54
CA HIS A 171 -11.08 -13.73 5.82
C HIS A 171 -10.18 -12.49 5.89
N LEU A 172 -9.57 -12.06 4.79
CA LEU A 172 -8.65 -10.91 4.79
C LEU A 172 -9.39 -9.56 4.74
N LEU A 173 -10.58 -9.50 4.13
CA LEU A 173 -11.42 -8.31 4.18
C LEU A 173 -11.97 -8.05 5.59
N ASP A 174 -12.22 -9.10 6.36
CA ASP A 174 -12.61 -9.01 7.76
C ASP A 174 -11.43 -8.71 8.69
N SER A 175 -10.23 -9.23 8.40
CA SER A 175 -9.00 -8.86 9.14
C SER A 175 -8.62 -7.39 8.94
N LEU A 176 -8.72 -6.87 7.71
CA LEU A 176 -8.51 -5.44 7.43
C LEU A 176 -9.56 -4.54 8.08
N ARG A 177 -10.79 -5.04 8.30
CA ARG A 177 -11.83 -4.32 9.05
C ARG A 177 -11.54 -4.31 10.55
N SER A 178 -11.07 -5.44 11.09
CA SER A 178 -10.68 -5.58 12.49
C SER A 178 -9.47 -4.70 12.85
N ASP A 179 -8.43 -4.73 12.01
CA ASP A 179 -7.24 -3.91 12.22
C ASP A 179 -7.55 -2.42 12.09
N ALA A 180 -8.37 -2.02 11.10
CA ALA A 180 -8.80 -0.63 10.96
C ALA A 180 -9.61 -0.13 12.17
N ALA A 181 -10.40 -1.00 12.82
CA ALA A 181 -11.14 -0.65 14.03
C ALA A 181 -10.20 -0.43 15.25
N ALA A 182 -9.14 -1.25 15.36
CA ALA A 182 -8.14 -1.12 16.43
C ALA A 182 -7.38 0.22 16.40
N TYR A 183 -7.18 0.80 15.21
CA TYR A 183 -6.52 2.10 15.05
C TYR A 183 -7.45 3.31 15.25
N THR A 184 -8.77 3.10 15.43
CA THR A 184 -9.75 4.18 15.66
C THR A 184 -10.19 4.33 17.12
N SER A 185 -9.68 3.48 18.02
CA SER A 185 -10.00 3.49 19.45
C SER A 185 -8.82 3.99 20.29
N LYS A 186 -8.41 5.25 20.07
CA LYS A 186 -7.60 6.05 21.00
C LYS A 186 -7.90 7.53 20.82
#